data_AF-A0A1Z4M334-F1
#
_entry.id   AF-A0A1Z4M334-F1
#
_cell.length_a   1.000
_cell.length_b   1.000
_cell.length_c   1.000
_cell.angle_alpha   90.00
_cell.angle_beta   90.00
_cell.angle_gamma   90.00
#
_symmetry.space_group_name_H-M   'P 1'
#
loop_
_entity.id
_entity.type
_entity.pdbx_description
1 polymer ?
#
loop_
_entity_poly.entity_id
_entity_poly.type
_entity_poly.pdbx_seq_one_letter_code
_entity_poly.pdbx_strand_id
1 'polypeptide(L)'
;MRKTLLEVKKLNNFEAKKLKKAGISDYLTLVLTACYNIFREEDKFQKFCQEDNISGELTEKLKTFSKTQSFLNYVFSGIVAVTTNPEYTFQIPPAKEMQQHSNNFALTIVRNLVEDLKKESVESLCLRADDEMRQFQEMNKANMTPELTEKFGDIPI
;
A
#
# COMPACT_ATOMS: atom_id res chain seq x y z
N MET A 1 2.21 21.73 -1.64
CA MET A 1 1.49 20.46 -1.36
C MET A 1 2.20 19.72 -0.21
N ARG A 2 2.11 20.26 1.00
CA ARG A 2 2.56 19.62 2.25
C ARG A 2 1.29 19.37 3.06
N LYS A 3 1.11 18.16 3.61
CA LYS A 3 0.01 17.67 4.49
C LYS A 3 -1.00 16.74 3.81
N THR A 4 -0.61 15.48 3.57
CA THR A 4 -1.61 14.44 3.24
C THR A 4 -1.50 13.23 4.17
N LEU A 5 -0.28 12.82 4.53
CA LEU A 5 -0.06 11.66 5.42
C LEU A 5 -0.27 11.92 6.92
N LEU A 6 0.00 13.15 7.39
CA LEU A 6 -0.10 13.48 8.83
C LEU A 6 -1.54 13.71 9.32
N GLU A 7 -2.47 14.03 8.42
CA GLU A 7 -3.87 14.30 8.78
C GLU A 7 -4.72 13.01 8.79
N VAL A 8 -4.29 11.96 8.07
CA VAL A 8 -4.95 10.65 7.99
C VAL A 8 -4.89 9.87 9.32
N LYS A 9 -3.90 10.13 10.19
CA LYS A 9 -3.74 9.43 11.48
C LYS A 9 -4.81 9.77 12.55
N LYS A 10 -5.76 10.67 12.29
CA LYS A 10 -6.70 11.19 13.31
C LYS A 10 -8.11 10.57 13.30
N LEU A 11 -8.39 9.57 12.48
CA LEU A 11 -9.76 9.08 12.25
C LEU A 11 -10.04 7.68 12.83
N ASN A 12 -9.67 7.46 14.08
CA ASN A 12 -10.21 6.35 14.87
C ASN A 12 -11.60 6.74 15.39
N ASN A 13 -12.63 6.55 14.57
CA ASN A 13 -14.02 6.28 14.95
C ASN A 13 -14.90 6.28 13.69
N PHE A 14 -14.92 5.19 12.93
CA PHE A 14 -15.98 5.00 11.94
C PHE A 14 -16.21 3.53 11.55
N GLU A 15 -17.47 3.11 11.50
CA GLU A 15 -17.89 1.81 10.99
C GLU A 15 -17.76 1.77 9.46
N ALA A 16 -17.01 0.79 8.97
CA ALA A 16 -16.78 0.58 7.54
C ALA A 16 -18.08 0.19 6.82
N LYS A 17 -18.55 1.03 5.89
CA LYS A 17 -19.62 0.65 4.96
C LYS A 17 -19.09 -0.45 4.04
N LYS A 18 -19.79 -1.60 3.98
CA LYS A 18 -19.44 -2.76 3.14
C LYS A 18 -19.24 -2.35 1.68
N LEU A 19 -17.99 -2.32 1.23
CA LEU A 19 -17.63 -2.20 -0.18
C LEU A 19 -18.19 -3.41 -0.96
N LYS A 20 -18.78 -3.17 -2.15
CA LYS A 20 -19.25 -4.24 -3.03
C LYS A 20 -18.04 -5.06 -3.50
N LYS A 21 -17.97 -6.33 -3.10
CA LYS A 21 -16.78 -7.20 -3.24
C LYS A 21 -16.31 -7.49 -4.67
N ALA A 22 -17.19 -7.37 -5.68
CA ALA A 22 -16.84 -7.73 -7.06
C ALA A 22 -15.86 -6.71 -7.67
N GLY A 23 -14.66 -7.16 -8.05
CA GLY A 23 -13.64 -6.35 -8.73
C GLY A 23 -12.65 -5.61 -7.83
N ILE A 24 -12.89 -5.54 -6.52
CA ILE A 24 -11.92 -4.91 -5.58
C ILE A 24 -10.69 -5.80 -5.44
N SER A 25 -10.87 -7.10 -5.17
CA SER A 25 -9.75 -8.02 -5.00
C SER A 25 -8.82 -8.02 -6.21
N ASP A 26 -9.40 -8.09 -7.43
CA ASP A 26 -8.63 -8.07 -8.68
C ASP A 26 -7.88 -6.75 -8.85
N TYR A 27 -8.54 -5.63 -8.56
CA TYR A 27 -7.92 -4.32 -8.62
C TYR A 27 -6.77 -4.17 -7.61
N LEU A 28 -6.95 -4.65 -6.37
CA LEU A 28 -5.89 -4.67 -5.35
C LEU A 28 -4.68 -5.49 -5.82
N THR A 29 -4.92 -6.67 -6.40
CA THR A 29 -3.88 -7.52 -6.98
C THR A 29 -3.15 -6.82 -8.12
N LEU A 30 -3.85 -6.09 -8.99
CA LEU A 30 -3.24 -5.30 -10.06
C LEU A 30 -2.33 -4.20 -9.52
N VAL A 31 -2.76 -3.47 -8.49
CA VAL A 31 -1.94 -2.41 -7.85
C VAL A 31 -0.70 -3.00 -7.19
N LEU A 32 -0.87 -4.10 -6.44
CA LEU A 32 0.25 -4.78 -5.78
C LEU A 32 1.29 -5.28 -6.81
N THR A 33 0.81 -5.89 -7.90
CA THR A 33 1.66 -6.38 -8.99
C THR A 33 2.39 -5.22 -9.67
N ALA A 34 1.71 -4.11 -9.92
CA ALA A 34 2.31 -2.92 -10.50
C ALA A 34 3.39 -2.31 -9.58
N CYS A 35 3.19 -2.27 -8.26
CA CYS A 35 4.22 -1.87 -7.31
C CYS A 35 5.46 -2.75 -7.41
N TYR A 36 5.31 -4.07 -7.45
CA TYR A 36 6.45 -4.98 -7.59
C TYR A 36 7.20 -4.83 -8.91
N ASN A 37 6.47 -4.65 -10.01
CA ASN A 37 7.08 -4.53 -11.34
C ASN A 37 7.98 -3.29 -11.46
N ILE A 38 7.74 -2.24 -10.64
CA ILE A 38 8.63 -1.08 -10.59
C ILE A 38 10.03 -1.48 -10.07
N PHE A 39 10.11 -2.37 -9.08
CA PHE A 39 11.39 -2.75 -8.44
C PHE A 39 12.03 -4.01 -9.03
N ARG A 40 11.23 -4.94 -9.55
CA ARG A 40 11.70 -6.24 -10.05
C ARG A 40 12.39 -6.13 -11.41
N GLU A 41 11.92 -5.20 -12.25
CA GLU A 41 12.52 -4.94 -13.54
C GLU A 41 13.52 -3.80 -13.39
N GLU A 42 14.82 -4.11 -13.43
CA GLU A 42 15.89 -3.13 -13.19
C GLU A 42 15.76 -1.92 -14.14
N ASP A 43 15.38 -2.12 -15.41
CA ASP A 43 15.15 -1.03 -16.36
C ASP A 43 14.00 -0.10 -15.92
N LYS A 44 12.91 -0.65 -15.37
CA LYS A 44 11.79 0.15 -14.84
C LYS A 44 12.18 0.87 -13.57
N PHE A 45 12.94 0.22 -12.70
CA PHE A 45 13.42 0.81 -11.45
C PHE A 45 14.35 2.00 -11.72
N GLN A 46 15.34 1.80 -12.60
CA GLN A 46 16.26 2.86 -13.01
C GLN A 46 15.52 4.02 -13.68
N LYS A 47 14.57 3.72 -14.57
CA LYS A 47 13.73 4.73 -15.21
C LYS A 47 12.93 5.53 -14.17
N PHE A 48 12.31 4.87 -13.20
CA PHE A 48 11.60 5.54 -12.11
C PHE A 48 12.53 6.45 -11.31
N CYS A 49 13.70 5.96 -10.90
CA CYS A 49 14.67 6.77 -10.16
C CYS A 49 15.15 8.00 -10.94
N GLN A 50 15.32 7.87 -12.27
CA GLN A 50 15.69 8.99 -13.14
C GLN A 50 14.55 10.01 -13.28
N GLU A 51 13.33 9.56 -13.59
CA GLU A 51 12.16 10.43 -13.78
C GLU A 51 11.81 11.22 -12.51
N ASP A 52 11.91 10.57 -11.35
CA ASP A 52 11.59 11.17 -10.05
C ASP A 52 12.81 11.82 -9.36
N ASN A 53 13.95 11.95 -10.06
CA ASN A 53 15.18 12.60 -9.58
C ASN A 53 15.66 12.09 -8.21
N ILE A 54 15.69 10.76 -8.04
CA ILE A 54 16.03 10.10 -6.78
C ILE A 54 17.55 10.02 -6.63
N SER A 55 18.07 10.40 -5.46
CA SER A 55 19.51 10.32 -5.18
C SER A 55 20.00 8.87 -5.11
N GLY A 56 21.32 8.65 -5.28
CA GLY A 56 21.91 7.31 -5.15
C GLY A 56 21.66 6.69 -3.78
N GLU A 57 21.77 7.47 -2.70
CA GLU A 57 21.48 7.00 -1.34
C GLU A 57 20.02 6.55 -1.19
N LEU A 58 19.07 7.33 -1.71
CA LEU A 58 17.65 6.95 -1.66
C LEU A 58 17.34 5.75 -2.55
N THR A 59 18.03 5.61 -3.68
CA THR A 59 17.91 4.46 -4.58
C THR A 59 18.32 3.17 -3.86
N GLU A 60 19.43 3.18 -3.12
CA GLU A 60 19.86 2.04 -2.31
C GLU A 60 18.89 1.74 -1.16
N LYS A 61 18.37 2.76 -0.49
CA LYS A 61 17.32 2.59 0.55
C LYS A 61 16.05 1.95 -0.03
N LEU A 62 15.59 2.42 -1.19
CA LEU A 62 14.43 1.87 -1.90
C LEU A 62 14.66 0.42 -2.29
N LYS A 63 15.81 0.10 -2.89
CA LYS A 63 16.18 -1.25 -3.31
C LYS A 63 16.34 -2.20 -2.13
N THR A 64 16.79 -1.70 -0.99
CA THR A 64 16.89 -2.48 0.25
C THR A 64 15.50 -2.74 0.82
N PHE A 65 14.68 -1.69 0.97
CA PHE A 65 13.32 -1.81 1.49
C PHE A 65 12.44 -2.71 0.61
N SER A 66 12.51 -2.61 -0.72
CA SER A 66 11.70 -3.42 -1.64
C SER A 66 11.97 -4.93 -1.57
N LYS A 67 13.08 -5.34 -0.94
CA LYS A 67 13.44 -6.75 -0.73
C LYS A 67 12.95 -7.29 0.62
N THR A 68 12.45 -6.45 1.51
CA THR A 68 11.92 -6.88 2.80
C THR A 68 10.48 -7.37 2.66
N GLN A 69 10.05 -8.22 3.60
CA GLN A 69 8.64 -8.60 3.70
C GLN A 69 7.75 -7.38 4.02
N SER A 70 8.29 -6.41 4.77
CA SER A 70 7.58 -5.19 5.17
C SER A 70 7.21 -4.28 3.99
N PHE A 71 7.83 -4.45 2.82
CA PHE A 71 7.40 -3.76 1.60
C PHE A 71 5.97 -4.13 1.20
N LEU A 72 5.59 -5.41 1.32
CA LEU A 72 4.20 -5.85 1.08
C LEU A 72 3.23 -5.15 2.01
N ASN A 73 3.59 -5.12 3.29
CA ASN A 73 2.79 -4.50 4.34
C ASN A 73 2.63 -2.99 4.06
N TYR A 74 3.70 -2.31 3.65
CA TYR A 74 3.65 -0.89 3.27
C TYR A 74 2.71 -0.64 2.08
N VAL A 75 2.83 -1.43 1.00
CA VAL A 75 1.96 -1.28 -0.17
C VAL A 75 0.51 -1.55 0.20
N PHE A 76 0.25 -2.62 0.96
CA PHE A 76 -1.09 -2.97 1.41
C PHE A 76 -1.71 -1.86 2.27
N SER A 77 -0.98 -1.35 3.26
CA SER A 77 -1.41 -0.21 4.09
C SER A 77 -1.70 1.02 3.24
N GLY A 78 -0.86 1.33 2.25
CA GLY A 78 -1.09 2.43 1.32
C GLY A 78 -2.38 2.27 0.52
N ILE A 79 -2.69 1.05 0.06
CA ILE A 79 -3.94 0.79 -0.65
C ILE A 79 -5.14 0.90 0.29
N VAL A 80 -5.08 0.30 1.48
CA VAL A 80 -6.18 0.36 2.48
C VAL A 80 -6.44 1.80 2.89
N ALA A 81 -5.40 2.58 3.17
CA ALA A 81 -5.53 3.97 3.60
C ALA A 81 -6.27 4.83 2.58
N VAL A 82 -6.03 4.62 1.29
CA VAL A 82 -6.73 5.36 0.22
C VAL A 82 -8.13 4.81 -0.06
N THR A 83 -8.30 3.50 -0.07
CA THR A 83 -9.60 2.85 -0.38
C THR A 83 -10.63 2.99 0.74
N THR A 84 -10.19 3.22 1.98
CA THR A 84 -11.06 3.38 3.16
C THR A 84 -11.23 4.83 3.60
N ASN A 85 -10.54 5.79 2.99
CA ASN A 85 -10.68 7.20 3.34
C ASN A 85 -12.01 7.76 2.81
N PRO A 86 -12.93 8.23 3.68
CA PRO A 86 -14.24 8.73 3.26
C PRO A 86 -14.17 10.03 2.42
N GLU A 87 -13.07 10.78 2.50
CA GLU A 87 -12.84 11.97 1.65
C GLU A 87 -12.45 11.60 0.23
N TYR A 88 -11.96 10.37 0.02
CA TYR A 88 -11.65 9.81 -1.29
C TYR A 88 -12.74 8.82 -1.63
N THR A 89 -13.66 9.22 -2.51
CA THR A 89 -14.60 8.25 -3.08
C THR A 89 -13.82 7.32 -3.99
N PHE A 90 -13.33 6.21 -3.45
CA PHE A 90 -12.63 5.20 -4.22
C PHE A 90 -13.63 4.52 -5.15
N GLN A 91 -13.57 4.89 -6.43
CA GLN A 91 -14.34 4.26 -7.48
C GLN A 91 -13.42 3.31 -8.24
N ILE A 92 -13.80 2.03 -8.28
CA ILE A 92 -13.11 1.07 -9.14
C ILE A 92 -13.31 1.54 -10.58
N PRO A 93 -12.24 1.76 -11.35
CA PRO A 93 -12.37 2.18 -12.74
C PRO A 93 -13.01 1.06 -13.58
N PRO A 94 -13.62 1.39 -14.73
CA PRO A 94 -14.07 0.39 -15.70
C PRO A 94 -12.94 -0.56 -16.10
N ALA A 95 -13.26 -1.82 -16.45
CA ALA A 95 -12.27 -2.86 -16.77
C ALA A 95 -11.20 -2.42 -17.79
N LYS A 96 -11.60 -1.68 -18.83
CA LYS A 96 -10.70 -1.11 -19.87
C LYS A 96 -9.65 -0.13 -19.34
N GLU A 97 -9.88 0.46 -18.18
CA GLU A 97 -9.03 1.49 -17.55
C GLU A 97 -8.32 0.99 -16.28
N MET A 98 -8.68 -0.22 -15.80
CA MET A 98 -8.13 -0.80 -14.57
C MET A 98 -6.60 -0.87 -14.56
N GLN A 99 -5.98 -1.34 -15.65
CA GLN A 99 -4.53 -1.51 -15.72
C GLN A 99 -3.78 -0.17 -15.66
N GLN A 100 -4.26 0.84 -16.39
CA GLN A 100 -3.62 2.15 -16.40
C GLN A 100 -3.79 2.83 -15.04
N HIS A 101 -4.99 2.75 -14.47
CA HIS A 101 -5.27 3.33 -13.17
C HIS A 101 -4.48 2.63 -12.06
N SER A 102 -4.36 1.30 -12.08
CA SER A 102 -3.56 0.55 -11.10
C SER A 102 -2.06 0.90 -11.19
N ASN A 103 -1.52 1.09 -12.40
CA ASN A 103 -0.14 1.54 -12.61
C ASN A 103 0.09 2.94 -12.03
N ASN A 104 -0.82 3.88 -12.29
CA ASN A 104 -0.72 5.24 -11.74
C ASN A 104 -0.82 5.24 -10.22
N PHE A 105 -1.68 4.40 -9.66
CA PHE A 105 -1.83 4.29 -8.23
C PHE A 105 -0.60 3.67 -7.57
N ALA A 106 -0.03 2.62 -8.17
CA ALA A 106 1.24 2.04 -7.73
C ALA A 106 2.38 3.07 -7.71
N LEU A 107 2.52 3.88 -8.76
CA LEU A 107 3.50 4.98 -8.79
C LEU A 107 3.27 5.97 -7.65
N THR A 108 2.02 6.26 -7.29
CA THR A 108 1.72 7.16 -6.16
C THR A 108 2.17 6.55 -4.83
N ILE A 109 1.92 5.26 -4.62
CA ILE A 109 2.40 4.53 -3.42
C ILE A 109 3.92 4.56 -3.34
N VAL A 110 4.61 4.26 -4.45
CA VAL A 110 6.07 4.26 -4.49
C VAL A 110 6.65 5.67 -4.29
N ARG A 111 6.03 6.72 -4.84
CA ARG A 111 6.45 8.10 -4.57
C ARG A 111 6.31 8.48 -3.09
N ASN A 112 5.24 8.02 -2.44
CA ASN A 112 5.09 8.23 -1.00
C ASN A 112 6.19 7.48 -0.21
N LEU A 113 6.53 6.26 -0.62
CA LEU A 113 7.65 5.52 -0.05
C LEU A 113 8.97 6.30 -0.17
N VAL A 114 9.26 6.92 -1.31
CA VAL A 114 10.44 7.79 -1.49
C VAL A 114 10.41 8.94 -0.48
N GLU A 115 9.26 9.61 -0.34
CA GLU A 115 9.11 10.73 0.59
C GLU A 115 9.24 10.31 2.06
N ASP A 116 8.87 9.08 2.41
CA ASP A 116 9.07 8.53 3.75
C ASP A 116 10.55 8.18 3.99
N LEU A 117 11.22 7.51 3.04
CA LEU A 117 12.64 7.17 3.14
C LEU A 117 13.59 8.38 3.15
N LYS A 118 13.09 9.57 2.74
CA LYS A 118 13.78 10.85 2.95
C LYS A 118 13.80 11.29 4.42
N LYS A 119 12.88 10.79 5.25
CA LYS A 119 12.65 11.22 6.63
C LYS A 119 13.03 10.16 7.66
N GLU A 120 12.97 8.89 7.31
CA GLU A 120 13.22 7.77 8.22
C GLU A 120 14.16 6.71 7.61
N SER A 121 14.73 5.86 8.46
CA SER A 121 15.57 4.73 8.02
C SER A 121 14.71 3.58 7.47
N VAL A 122 15.34 2.67 6.74
CA VAL A 122 14.68 1.44 6.24
C VAL A 122 14.12 0.63 7.41
N GLU A 123 14.85 0.49 8.52
CA GLU A 123 14.40 -0.27 9.69
C GLU A 123 13.18 0.35 10.36
N SER A 124 13.18 1.69 10.54
CA SER A 124 12.04 2.42 11.10
C SER A 124 10.78 2.21 10.26
N LEU A 125 10.95 2.29 8.94
CA LEU A 125 9.85 2.11 8.00
C LEU A 125 9.33 0.67 8.00
N CYS A 126 10.21 -0.34 8.10
CA CYS A 126 9.80 -1.74 8.22
C CYS A 126 8.95 -1.96 9.48
N LEU A 127 9.43 -1.49 10.64
CA LEU A 127 8.72 -1.59 11.90
C LEU A 127 7.33 -0.94 11.83
N ARG A 128 7.24 0.24 11.22
CA ARG A 128 5.97 0.95 11.05
C ARG A 128 5.01 0.19 10.13
N ALA A 129 5.48 -0.27 8.97
CA ALA A 129 4.64 -1.01 8.03
C ALA A 129 4.11 -2.32 8.65
N ASP A 130 4.95 -3.03 9.39
CA ASP A 130 4.58 -4.29 10.04
C ASP A 130 3.62 -4.06 11.21
N ASP A 131 3.81 -2.99 11.99
CA ASP A 131 2.89 -2.62 13.08
C ASP A 131 1.50 -2.19 12.55
N GLU A 132 1.46 -1.37 11.49
CA GLU A 132 0.21 -0.98 10.83
C GLU A 132 -0.56 -2.21 10.32
N MET A 133 0.14 -3.17 9.72
CA MET A 133 -0.48 -4.41 9.24
C MET A 133 -0.98 -5.30 10.40
N ARG A 134 -0.20 -5.41 11.48
CA ARG A 134 -0.61 -6.13 12.69
C ARG A 134 -1.88 -5.54 13.29
N GLN A 135 -1.94 -4.22 13.46
CA GLN A 135 -3.12 -3.53 13.98
C GLN A 135 -4.35 -3.79 13.09
N PHE A 136 -4.18 -3.75 11.77
CA PHE A 136 -5.26 -4.08 10.83
C PHE A 136 -5.75 -5.53 10.98
N GLN A 137 -4.84 -6.49 11.13
CA GLN A 137 -5.19 -7.89 11.36
C GLN A 137 -5.89 -8.10 12.72
N GLU A 138 -5.43 -7.44 13.77
CA GLU A 138 -6.05 -7.48 15.10
C GLU A 138 -7.46 -6.88 15.10
N MET A 139 -7.66 -5.73 14.43
CA MET A 139 -8.97 -5.13 14.25
C MET A 139 -9.92 -6.02 13.44
N ASN A 140 -9.42 -6.70 12.41
CA ASN A 140 -10.24 -7.68 11.67
C ASN A 140 -10.59 -8.88 12.55
N LYS A 141 -9.63 -9.46 13.27
CA LYS A 141 -9.90 -10.57 14.21
C LYS A 141 -10.91 -10.20 15.28
N ALA A 142 -10.84 -8.98 15.83
CA ALA A 142 -11.80 -8.49 16.83
C ALA A 142 -13.21 -8.29 16.26
N ASN A 143 -13.34 -8.04 14.94
CA ASN A 143 -14.61 -7.87 14.24
C ASN A 143 -15.06 -9.13 13.46
N MET A 144 -14.31 -10.24 13.54
CA MET A 144 -14.67 -11.50 12.91
C MET A 144 -15.65 -12.27 13.79
N THR A 145 -16.86 -12.50 13.27
CA THR A 145 -17.78 -13.48 13.84
C THR A 145 -17.18 -14.89 13.69
N PRO A 146 -17.55 -15.87 14.55
CA PRO A 146 -16.98 -17.23 14.52
C PRO A 146 -17.02 -17.89 13.13
N GLU A 147 -18.05 -17.61 12.34
CA GLU A 147 -18.25 -18.12 10.97
C GLU A 147 -17.25 -17.57 9.93
N LEU A 148 -16.64 -16.40 10.19
CA LEU A 148 -15.61 -15.82 9.31
C LEU A 148 -14.22 -16.33 9.67
N THR A 149 -13.96 -16.63 10.94
CA THR A 149 -12.69 -17.18 11.43
C THR A 149 -12.40 -18.55 10.83
N GLU A 150 -13.45 -19.35 10.61
CA GLU A 150 -13.37 -20.65 9.95
C GLU A 150 -13.02 -20.57 8.45
N LYS A 151 -13.25 -19.44 7.77
CA LYS A 151 -13.00 -19.26 6.32
C LYS A 151 -11.69 -18.57 5.96
N PHE A 152 -11.11 -17.79 6.87
CA PHE A 152 -9.94 -16.94 6.59
C PHE A 152 -8.84 -17.04 7.66
N GLY A 153 -8.99 -17.93 8.66
CA GLY A 153 -8.06 -18.06 9.79
C GLY A 153 -6.64 -18.48 9.40
N ASP A 154 -6.47 -19.13 8.25
CA ASP A 154 -5.20 -19.73 7.82
C ASP A 154 -4.65 -19.08 6.55
N ILE A 155 -4.47 -17.75 6.55
CA ILE A 155 -3.58 -17.13 5.57
C ILE A 155 -2.17 -17.12 6.19
N PRO A 156 -1.23 -17.96 5.71
CA PRO A 156 0.10 -18.05 6.29
C PRO A 156 0.91 -16.76 6.05
N ILE A 157 1.74 -16.45 7.06
CA ILE A 157 2.70 -15.33 7.13
C ILE A 157 3.83 -15.50 6.12
#